data_AF-A0A6I5KX68-F1
#
_entry.id   AF-A0A6I5KX68-F1
#
_cell.length_a   1.000
_cell.length_b   1.000
_cell.length_c   1.000
_cell.angle_alpha   90.00
_cell.angle_beta   90.00
_cell.angle_gamma   90.00
#
_symmetry.space_group_name_H-M   'P 1'
#
loop_
_entity.id
_entity.type
_entity.pdbx_description
1 polymer ?
#
loop_
_entity_poly.entity_id
_entity_poly.type
_entity_poly.pdbx_seq_one_letter_code
_entity_poly.pdbx_strand_id
1 'polypeptide(L)'
;MVLCQNQHYIIAISELWNGALQYACWHKPKTLLEESSLIVIGGSSFISPKKDKTEYHFKHKGWCFSLEKIVPPGSMATPLIFLEVTDQEQKKSTWKMEEMPLPKYLGNFL
;
A
#
# COMPACT_ATOMS: atom_id res chain seq x y z
N MET A 1 3.55 -4.41 -7.82
CA MET A 1 3.70 -3.21 -6.97
C MET A 1 2.38 -2.48 -6.87
N VAL A 2 2.02 -1.99 -5.68
CA VAL A 2 0.90 -1.05 -5.47
C VAL A 2 1.48 0.31 -5.11
N LEU A 3 0.96 1.39 -5.71
CA LEU A 3 1.35 2.75 -5.39
C LEU A 3 0.08 3.61 -5.31
N CYS A 4 -0.15 4.25 -4.17
CA CYS A 4 -1.36 5.02 -3.94
C CYS A 4 -1.12 6.17 -2.95
N GLN A 5 -2.02 7.15 -2.93
CA GLN A 5 -1.92 8.31 -2.05
C GLN A 5 -3.27 8.79 -1.53
N ASN A 6 -3.22 9.63 -0.50
CA ASN A 6 -4.32 10.52 -0.12
C ASN A 6 -3.75 11.91 0.22
N GLN A 7 -4.51 12.75 0.93
CA GLN A 7 -4.07 14.08 1.35
C GLN A 7 -2.86 14.08 2.31
N HIS A 8 -2.64 12.98 3.03
CA HIS A 8 -1.65 12.88 4.11
C HIS A 8 -0.47 11.96 3.78
N TYR A 9 -0.69 10.91 2.98
CA TYR A 9 0.27 9.82 2.82
C TYR A 9 0.43 9.41 1.36
N ILE A 10 1.64 8.96 1.03
CA ILE A 10 1.92 8.13 -0.15
C ILE A 10 2.33 6.77 0.37
N ILE A 11 1.73 5.70 -0.16
CA ILE A 11 2.00 4.32 0.21
C ILE A 11 2.48 3.55 -1.01
N ALA A 12 3.57 2.79 -0.84
CA ALA A 12 4.04 1.82 -1.81
C ALA A 12 4.10 0.42 -1.18
N ILE A 13 3.62 -0.58 -1.92
CA ILE A 13 3.83 -1.99 -1.61
C ILE A 13 4.58 -2.65 -2.76
N SER A 14 5.78 -3.12 -2.47
CA SER A 14 6.69 -3.78 -3.41
C SER A 14 7.06 -5.18 -2.92
N GLU A 15 7.43 -6.04 -3.87
CA GLU A 15 8.07 -7.32 -3.57
C GLU A 15 9.58 -7.14 -3.76
N LEU A 16 10.36 -7.56 -2.76
CA LEU A 16 11.81 -7.53 -2.79
C LEU A 16 12.35 -8.73 -3.58
N TRP A 17 13.64 -8.68 -3.94
CA TRP A 17 14.32 -9.74 -4.70
C TRP A 17 14.25 -11.14 -4.05
N ASN A 18 14.05 -11.20 -2.73
CA ASN A 18 13.92 -12.43 -1.96
C ASN A 18 12.46 -12.89 -1.80
N GLY A 19 11.51 -12.27 -2.49
CA GLY A 19 10.07 -12.54 -2.40
C GLY A 19 9.38 -11.94 -1.18
N ALA A 20 10.12 -11.25 -0.30
CA ALA A 20 9.51 -10.59 0.86
C ALA A 20 8.76 -9.33 0.41
N LEU A 21 7.59 -9.11 1.02
CA LEU A 21 6.85 -7.87 0.81
C LEU A 21 7.42 -6.73 1.65
N GLN A 22 7.41 -5.53 1.07
CA GLN A 22 7.78 -4.27 1.70
C GLN A 22 6.62 -3.29 1.64
N TYR A 23 6.30 -2.69 2.78
CA TYR A 23 5.44 -1.51 2.90
C TYR A 23 6.33 -0.28 3.11
N ALA A 24 6.13 0.76 2.30
CA ALA A 24 6.78 2.05 2.47
C ALA A 24 5.74 3.17 2.53
N CYS A 25 5.92 4.10 3.46
CA CYS A 25 5.04 5.24 3.68
C CYS A 25 5.83 6.54 3.67
N TRP A 26 5.34 7.53 2.94
CA TRP A 26 5.80 8.93 3.00
C TRP A 26 4.67 9.77 3.58
N HIS A 27 4.96 10.44 4.70
CA HIS A 27 4.06 11.46 5.25
C HIS A 27 4.27 12.77 4.48
N LYS A 28 3.21 13.28 3.86
CA LYS A 28 3.25 14.52 3.07
C LYS A 28 3.69 15.69 3.96
N PRO A 29 4.49 16.62 3.43
CA PRO A 29 4.71 16.90 2.00
C PRO A 29 5.80 16.06 1.29
N LYS A 30 6.41 15.05 1.95
CA LYS A 30 7.42 14.21 1.31
C LYS A 30 6.93 13.55 0.02
N THR A 31 7.84 13.41 -0.94
CA THR A 31 7.64 12.80 -2.25
C THR A 31 8.39 11.48 -2.39
N LEU A 32 8.13 10.71 -3.44
CA LEU A 32 8.80 9.43 -3.73
C LEU A 32 10.31 9.54 -4.00
N LEU A 33 10.82 10.75 -4.23
CA LEU A 33 12.25 11.01 -4.42
C LEU A 33 13.00 11.18 -3.10
N GLU A 34 12.28 11.32 -1.99
CA GLU A 34 12.82 11.48 -0.65
C GLU A 34 12.78 10.15 0.11
N GLU A 35 13.53 10.07 1.21
CA GLU A 35 13.48 8.91 2.09
C GLU A 35 12.09 8.76 2.73
N SER A 36 11.55 7.54 2.66
CA SER A 36 10.27 7.17 3.27
C SER A 36 10.26 7.44 4.78
N SER A 37 9.12 7.89 5.30
CA SER A 37 8.91 8.09 6.73
C SER A 37 8.85 6.78 7.52
N LEU A 38 8.44 5.68 6.89
CA LEU A 38 8.36 4.36 7.49
C LEU A 38 8.55 3.28 6.44
N ILE A 39 9.37 2.28 6.78
CA ILE A 39 9.51 1.03 6.03
C ILE A 39 9.19 -0.13 6.97
N VAL A 40 8.35 -1.05 6.50
CA VAL A 40 8.08 -2.33 7.15
C VAL A 40 8.34 -3.45 6.16
N ILE A 41 9.31 -4.30 6.48
CA ILE A 41 9.65 -5.49 5.69
C ILE A 41 9.06 -6.71 6.40
N GLY A 42 8.53 -7.64 5.62
CA GLY A 42 7.85 -8.80 6.16
C GLY A 42 6.37 -8.47 6.34
N GLY A 43 5.58 -9.00 5.42
CA GLY A 43 4.13 -8.94 5.41
C GLY A 43 3.58 -10.14 4.67
N SER A 44 2.27 -10.26 4.65
CA SER A 44 1.57 -11.29 3.88
C SER A 44 0.55 -10.65 2.96
N SER A 45 0.29 -11.31 1.83
CA SER A 45 -0.79 -10.93 0.94
C SER A 45 -1.84 -12.03 0.86
N PHE A 46 -3.09 -11.63 0.73
CA PHE A 46 -4.21 -12.53 0.44
C PHE A 46 -4.90 -12.04 -0.83
N ILE A 47 -5.15 -12.95 -1.77
CA ILE A 47 -5.94 -12.68 -2.97
C ILE A 47 -7.25 -13.45 -2.82
N SER A 48 -8.38 -12.76 -3.02
CA SER A 48 -9.69 -13.40 -2.96
C SER A 48 -9.81 -14.52 -4.00
N PRO A 49 -10.63 -15.57 -3.76
CA PRO A 49 -10.86 -16.62 -4.75
C PRO A 49 -11.37 -16.10 -6.10
N LYS A 50 -12.13 -14.99 -6.08
CA LYS A 50 -12.66 -14.31 -7.27
C LYS A 50 -11.61 -13.43 -7.97
N LYS A 51 -10.44 -13.24 -7.37
CA LYS A 51 -9.35 -12.37 -7.85
C LYS A 51 -9.74 -10.90 -8.06
N ASP A 52 -10.85 -10.49 -7.45
CA ASP A 52 -11.37 -9.13 -7.44
C ASP A 52 -10.83 -8.31 -6.26
N LYS A 53 -10.06 -8.92 -5.36
CA LYS A 53 -9.57 -8.28 -4.16
C LYS A 53 -8.22 -8.81 -3.76
N THR A 54 -7.31 -7.91 -3.43
CA THR A 54 -6.01 -8.22 -2.84
C THR A 54 -5.86 -7.44 -1.55
N GLU A 55 -5.49 -8.12 -0.48
CA GLU A 55 -5.17 -7.52 0.81
C GLU A 55 -3.71 -7.74 1.12
N TYR A 56 -3.08 -6.73 1.70
CA TYR A 56 -1.71 -6.80 2.22
C TYR A 56 -1.72 -6.47 3.70
N HIS A 57 -0.97 -7.23 4.49
CA HIS A 57 -0.94 -7.12 5.94
C HIS A 57 0.49 -7.05 6.44
N PHE A 58 0.79 -6.02 7.23
CA PHE A 58 2.09 -5.78 7.84
C PHE A 58 1.95 -5.51 9.33
N LYS A 59 2.96 -5.88 10.10
CA LYS A 59 3.04 -5.61 11.54
C LYS A 59 4.35 -4.94 11.89
N HIS A 60 4.29 -3.87 12.68
CA HIS A 60 5.49 -3.19 13.15
C HIS A 60 5.26 -2.62 14.56
N LYS A 61 6.09 -3.01 15.53
CA LYS A 61 6.03 -2.50 16.91
C LYS A 61 4.62 -2.51 17.52
N GLY A 62 3.85 -3.58 17.31
CA GLY A 62 2.47 -3.70 17.82
C GLY A 62 1.40 -2.97 17.00
N TRP A 63 1.77 -2.21 15.97
CA TRP A 63 0.84 -1.64 15.00
C TRP A 63 0.58 -2.64 13.87
N CYS A 64 -0.64 -2.64 13.35
CA CYS A 64 -1.02 -3.39 12.15
C CYS A 64 -1.37 -2.42 11.02
N PHE A 65 -0.83 -2.67 9.83
CA PHE A 65 -1.08 -1.89 8.64
C PHE A 65 -1.68 -2.84 7.60
N SER A 66 -2.87 -2.52 7.11
CA SER A 66 -3.51 -3.26 6.05
C SER A 66 -3.82 -2.35 4.86
N LEU A 67 -3.55 -2.86 3.66
CA LEU A 67 -3.95 -2.21 2.42
C LEU A 67 -4.84 -3.17 1.64
N GLU A 68 -6.06 -2.75 1.37
CA GLU A 68 -7.01 -3.48 0.54
C GLU A 68 -7.11 -2.81 -0.83
N LYS A 69 -6.96 -3.60 -1.90
CA LYS A 69 -7.20 -3.19 -3.29
C LYS A 69 -8.32 -4.05 -3.87
N ILE A 70 -9.44 -3.44 -4.20
CA ILE A 70 -10.61 -4.07 -4.82
C ILE A 70 -10.64 -3.63 -6.29
N VAL A 71 -10.69 -4.59 -7.20
CA VAL A 71 -10.87 -4.38 -8.65
C VAL A 71 -12.33 -4.71 -8.98
N PRO A 72 -13.18 -3.71 -9.23
CA PRO A 72 -14.58 -3.96 -9.53
C PRO A 72 -14.75 -4.76 -10.84
N PRO A 73 -15.82 -5.55 -10.98
CA PRO A 73 -16.10 -6.25 -12.23
C PRO A 73 -16.39 -5.26 -13.36
N GLY A 74 -15.68 -5.40 -14.48
CA GLY A 74 -15.80 -4.54 -15.66
C GLY A 74 -14.45 -3.93 -16.06
N SER A 75 -14.15 -3.89 -17.36
CA SER A 75 -12.82 -3.54 -17.90
C SER A 75 -12.37 -2.07 -17.68
N MET A 76 -13.26 -1.21 -17.17
CA MET A 76 -13.06 0.24 -17.06
C MET A 76 -13.20 0.79 -15.64
N ALA A 77 -13.39 -0.07 -14.62
CA ALA A 77 -13.58 0.40 -13.26
C ALA A 77 -12.24 0.66 -12.57
N THR A 78 -12.04 1.89 -12.09
CA THR A 78 -10.87 2.25 -11.27
C THR A 78 -10.85 1.41 -9.99
N PRO A 79 -9.70 0.85 -9.60
CA PRO A 79 -9.58 0.11 -8.35
C PRO A 79 -9.96 0.98 -7.14
N LEU A 80 -10.66 0.39 -6.18
CA LEU A 80 -10.87 0.99 -4.86
C LEU A 80 -9.75 0.55 -3.95
N ILE A 81 -9.05 1.50 -3.32
CA ILE A 81 -7.94 1.23 -2.42
C ILE A 81 -8.24 1.82 -1.05
N PHE A 82 -8.09 1.01 -0.01
CA PHE A 82 -8.29 1.42 1.38
C PHE A 82 -7.05 1.07 2.21
N LEU A 83 -6.58 2.05 2.98
CA LEU A 83 -5.55 1.88 4.00
C LEU A 83 -6.25 1.82 5.36
N GLU A 84 -6.03 0.77 6.13
CA GLU A 84 -6.41 0.70 7.54
C GLU A 84 -5.14 0.55 8.40
N VAL A 85 -5.06 1.34 9.46
CA VAL A 85 -3.99 1.24 10.46
C VAL A 85 -4.65 1.04 11.82
N THR A 86 -4.23 -0.02 12.49
CA THR A 86 -4.64 -0.33 13.86
C THR A 86 -3.47 -0.09 14.79
N ASP A 87 -3.67 0.77 15.79
CA ASP A 87 -2.64 1.05 16.80
C ASP A 87 -2.56 -0.04 17.88
N GLN A 88 -1.66 0.15 18.84
CA GLN A 88 -1.45 -0.78 19.95
C GLN A 88 -2.66 -0.91 20.88
N GLU A 89 -3.54 0.10 20.92
CA GLU A 89 -4.77 0.13 21.70
C GLU A 89 -5.98 -0.44 20.93
N GLN A 90 -5.74 -1.07 19.77
CA GLN A 90 -6.77 -1.58 18.85
C GLN A 90 -7.67 -0.49 18.24
N LYS A 91 -7.27 0.78 18.28
CA LYS A 91 -7.99 1.85 17.59
C LYS A 91 -7.65 1.82 16.11
N LYS A 92 -8.69 1.89 15.29
CA LYS A 92 -8.60 1.81 13.83
C LYS A 92 -8.73 3.18 13.20
N SER A 93 -7.86 3.46 12.24
CA SER A 93 -7.99 4.59 11.33
C SER A 93 -8.00 4.08 9.90
N THR A 94 -8.97 4.53 9.11
CA THR A 94 -9.15 4.07 7.73
C THR A 94 -9.19 5.25 6.78
N TRP A 95 -8.48 5.12 5.66
CA TRP A 95 -8.44 6.12 4.60
C TRP A 95 -8.72 5.49 3.25
N LYS A 96 -9.54 6.16 2.44
CA LYS A 96 -9.60 5.89 1.01
C LYS A 96 -8.33 6.45 0.35
N MET A 97 -7.76 5.67 -0.54
CA MET A 97 -6.56 6.00 -1.29
C MET A 97 -6.88 6.10 -2.78
N GLU A 98 -6.15 6.95 -3.48
CA GLU A 98 -6.17 7.09 -4.93
C GLU A 98 -4.95 6.37 -5.52
N GLU A 99 -5.17 5.55 -6.54
CA GLU A 99 -4.08 4.90 -7.26
C GLU A 99 -3.20 5.96 -7.93
N MET A 100 -1.89 5.83 -7.79
CA MET A 100 -0.94 6.70 -8.46
C MET A 100 -0.39 6.00 -9.70
N PRO A 101 -0.33 6.69 -10.85
CA PRO A 101 0.42 6.18 -11.97
C PRO A 101 1.89 6.07 -11.59
N LEU A 102 2.51 4.96 -12.00
CA LEU A 102 3.94 4.75 -11.89
C LEU A 102 4.67 5.92 -12.57
N PRO A 103 5.46 6.72 -11.83
CA PRO A 103 6.20 7.82 -12.43
C PRO A 103 7.17 7.29 -13.49
N LYS A 104 7.21 7.94 -14.66
CA LYS A 104 8.04 7.52 -15.80
C LYS A 104 9.53 7.37 -15.44
N TYR A 105 10.02 8.14 -14.47
CA TYR A 105 11.41 8.08 -14.03
C TYR A 105 11.75 6.81 -13.22
N LEU A 106 10.77 6.09 -12.66
CA LEU A 106 10.98 4.81 -11.99
C LEU A 106 10.98 3.63 -12.97
N GLY A 107 10.46 3.80 -14.18
CA GLY A 107 10.43 2.74 -15.20
C GLY A 107 11.80 2.32 -15.72
N ASN A 108 12.86 3.08 -15.41
CA ASN A 108 14.24 2.74 -15.77
C ASN A 108 14.99 1.98 -14.65
N PHE A 109 14.38 1.77 -13.48
CA PHE A 109 15.01 1.18 -12.29
C PHE A 109 14.32 -0.11 -11.79
N LEU A 110 13.27 -0.56 -12.48
CA LEU A 110 12.56 -1.84 -12.28
C LEU A 110 12.88 -2.77 -13.45
#